data_AF-A0AA39Y9F5-F1
#
_entry.id   AF-A0AA39Y9F5-F1
#
_cell.length_a   1.000
_cell.length_b   1.000
_cell.length_c   1.000
_cell.angle_alpha   90.00
_cell.angle_beta   90.00
_cell.angle_gamma   90.00
#
_symmetry.space_group_name_H-M   'P 1'
#
loop_
_entity.id
_entity.type
_entity.pdbx_description
1 polymer ?
#
loop_
_entity_poly.entity_id
_entity_poly.type
_entity_poly.pdbx_seq_one_letter_code
_entity_poly.pdbx_strand_id
1 'polypeptide(L)'
;MRSFLVSTAPTEIIVKIFQQCDSLADVASLRLTCLRFESIWIAHSLVIISDAGPRLIPGFRRARMAARATALVHLAQSAGELPPEIDPDELERESRLPILTPTELDAVLDLHHFARCVEVRFCHYPCSRSHIKVRRAGGRWPPDRRPPPPWGTPEPPEGMAQWRERFHLSVFTSLFMGAVLARAYNEPFYPNGIATTEPLADRQRLGLLRELKEWRQSSAESFHLSLSSRDYLLRFPAYDLNGDHSTSEKVFGVLEQWLVTSSAAQAGALLTPVQFSQAPRPGPMPFPRQYFAHHPQGRDEWVIPWQQRLSTQFAQEPPHVTAHTLWVIAQSMHMFEFLLSCFENVDGEEGRGRLESPRGYGDFAFGMKRTAEVVLFGVFQPEKASTLRKIKDSADRPFRARPVGSGSPQRDPLLDSLDIPVVLEALCLRSGLQNHESWAFGPDLLAPPPPLQFFAFLLSKHFRLGLAISEYRDFDGTNEYVRFTACANVFANESADRTKRTEWATGGGRLLTDIPDGGRALYYQEMDDNPRYVPVYEQHSSLDSSSSEEWGS
;
A
#
# COMPACT_ATOMS: atom_id res chain seq x y z
N MET A 1 -6.82 27.55 41.76
CA MET A 1 -6.91 26.60 40.61
C MET A 1 -5.82 25.53 40.62
N ARG A 2 -4.52 25.88 40.65
CA ARG A 2 -3.41 24.89 40.65
C ARG A 2 -3.44 23.92 41.83
N SER A 3 -3.61 24.41 43.06
CA SER A 3 -3.75 23.54 44.24
C SER A 3 -4.94 22.58 44.12
N PHE A 4 -6.09 23.07 43.63
CA PHE A 4 -7.26 22.23 43.40
C PHE A 4 -6.97 21.08 42.44
N LEU A 5 -6.43 21.36 41.24
CA LEU A 5 -6.15 20.32 40.24
C LEU A 5 -5.10 19.31 40.72
N VAL A 6 -4.09 19.76 41.46
CA VAL A 6 -2.99 18.89 41.93
C VAL A 6 -3.43 18.01 43.10
N SER A 7 -4.23 18.51 44.04
CA SER A 7 -4.48 17.76 45.30
C SER A 7 -5.94 17.38 45.56
N THR A 8 -6.95 18.06 44.99
CA THR A 8 -8.36 17.85 45.40
C THR A 8 -9.36 17.61 44.27
N ALA A 9 -9.01 17.86 43.01
CA ALA A 9 -9.92 17.67 41.88
C ALA A 9 -10.30 16.18 41.72
N PRO A 10 -11.59 15.81 41.58
CA PRO A 10 -11.98 14.42 41.32
C PRO A 10 -11.32 13.86 40.05
N THR A 11 -11.08 12.55 40.03
CA THR A 11 -10.45 11.84 38.90
C THR A 11 -11.24 12.04 37.61
N GLU A 12 -12.57 12.08 37.71
CA GLU A 12 -13.51 12.29 36.61
C GLU A 12 -13.29 13.65 35.93
N ILE A 13 -13.00 14.70 36.71
CA ILE A 13 -12.69 16.03 36.16
C ILE A 13 -11.38 15.98 35.37
N ILE A 14 -10.35 15.31 35.90
CA ILE A 14 -9.05 15.22 35.23
C ILE A 14 -9.15 14.38 33.95
N VAL A 15 -9.89 13.26 33.97
CA VAL A 15 -10.21 12.46 32.78
C VAL A 15 -10.95 13.33 31.75
N LYS A 16 -11.94 14.12 32.17
CA LYS A 16 -12.64 15.04 31.27
C LYS A 16 -11.70 16.10 30.69
N ILE A 17 -10.76 16.64 31.46
CA ILE A 17 -9.75 17.58 30.94
C ILE A 17 -8.91 16.90 29.85
N PHE A 18 -8.42 15.68 30.08
CA PHE A 18 -7.69 14.93 29.05
C PHE A 18 -8.54 14.67 27.79
N GLN A 19 -9.82 14.33 27.98
CA GLN A 19 -10.76 14.10 26.89
C GLN A 19 -11.04 15.36 26.07
N GLN A 20 -10.82 16.56 26.62
CA GLN A 20 -10.98 17.85 25.94
C GLN A 20 -9.69 18.38 25.32
N CYS A 21 -8.57 17.64 25.35
CA CYS A 21 -7.37 18.03 24.60
C CYS A 21 -7.65 18.11 23.09
N ASP A 22 -6.98 19.03 22.42
CA ASP A 22 -7.09 19.22 20.96
C ASP A 22 -5.93 18.54 20.20
N SER A 23 -4.87 18.14 20.91
CA SER A 23 -3.76 17.38 20.33
C SER A 23 -3.20 16.33 21.30
N LEU A 24 -2.53 15.31 20.74
CA LEU A 24 -1.74 14.36 21.53
C LEU A 24 -0.58 15.05 22.28
N ALA A 25 -0.10 16.20 21.78
CA ALA A 25 0.91 17.00 22.47
C ALA A 25 0.35 17.66 23.74
N ASP A 26 -0.93 18.07 23.74
CA ASP A 26 -1.60 18.59 24.93
C ASP A 26 -1.81 17.49 25.96
N VAL A 27 -2.24 16.29 25.51
CA VAL A 27 -2.35 15.12 26.39
C VAL A 27 -1.00 14.80 27.03
N ALA A 28 0.08 14.76 26.25
CA ALA A 28 1.43 14.52 26.75
C ALA A 28 1.89 15.63 27.71
N SER A 29 1.63 16.90 27.38
CA SER A 29 1.98 18.04 28.23
C SER A 29 1.23 17.97 29.56
N LEU A 30 -0.09 17.71 29.54
CA LEU A 30 -0.91 17.53 30.73
C LEU A 30 -0.42 16.39 31.60
N ARG A 31 -0.14 15.24 31.01
CA ARG A 31 0.44 14.08 31.69
C ARG A 31 1.72 14.46 32.45
N LEU A 32 2.60 15.24 31.83
CA LEU A 32 3.89 15.64 32.38
C LEU A 32 3.82 16.79 33.39
N THR A 33 2.64 17.40 33.62
CA THR A 33 2.53 18.54 34.56
C THR A 33 2.75 18.15 36.02
N CYS A 34 2.29 16.97 36.45
CA CYS A 34 2.48 16.46 37.81
C CYS A 34 2.22 14.95 37.90
N LEU A 35 2.74 14.32 38.97
CA LEU A 35 2.60 12.88 39.23
C LEU A 35 1.14 12.40 39.27
N ARG A 36 0.21 13.25 39.72
CA ARG A 36 -1.22 12.91 39.76
C ARG A 36 -1.81 12.74 38.37
N PHE A 37 -1.50 13.66 37.45
CA PHE A 37 -1.97 13.59 36.07
C PHE A 37 -1.36 12.39 35.35
N GLU A 38 -0.07 12.09 35.60
CA GLU A 38 0.56 10.88 35.10
C GLU A 38 -0.10 9.61 35.65
N SER A 39 -0.37 9.53 36.95
CA SER A 39 -1.04 8.38 37.56
C SER A 39 -2.45 8.17 37.02
N ILE A 40 -3.22 9.25 36.82
CA ILE A 40 -4.57 9.19 36.23
C ILE A 40 -4.49 8.79 34.76
N TRP A 41 -3.52 9.32 34.01
CA TRP A 41 -3.28 8.89 32.65
C TRP A 41 -2.98 7.39 32.58
N ILE A 42 -2.06 6.87 33.40
CA ILE A 42 -1.72 5.43 33.41
C ILE A 42 -2.95 4.58 33.75
N ALA A 43 -3.78 5.01 34.71
CA ALA A 43 -4.96 4.29 35.13
C ALA A 43 -6.15 4.39 34.15
N HIS A 44 -6.24 5.47 33.37
CA HIS A 44 -7.44 5.80 32.56
C HIS A 44 -7.14 6.13 31.09
N SER A 45 -5.94 5.87 30.58
CA SER A 45 -5.53 6.18 29.19
C SER A 45 -6.48 5.59 28.16
N LEU A 46 -7.02 4.40 28.42
CA LEU A 46 -7.95 3.71 27.54
C LEU A 46 -9.27 4.48 27.41
N VAL A 47 -9.86 4.93 28.52
CA VAL A 47 -11.09 5.72 28.51
C VAL A 47 -10.86 7.11 27.92
N ILE A 48 -9.70 7.71 28.18
CA ILE A 48 -9.30 8.99 27.62
C ILE A 48 -9.17 8.88 26.09
N ILE A 49 -8.44 7.89 25.59
CA ILE A 49 -8.15 7.75 24.16
C ILE A 49 -9.32 7.16 23.38
N SER A 50 -10.16 6.30 23.95
CA SER A 50 -11.37 5.85 23.27
C SER A 50 -12.32 7.00 22.94
N ASP A 51 -12.30 8.07 23.74
CA ASP A 51 -13.10 9.29 23.53
C ASP A 51 -12.35 10.35 22.68
N ALA A 52 -11.11 10.69 23.05
CA ALA A 52 -10.33 11.72 22.36
C ALA A 52 -9.70 11.22 21.05
N GLY A 53 -9.34 9.94 20.97
CA GLY A 53 -8.63 9.31 19.84
C GLY A 53 -9.24 9.61 18.47
N PRO A 54 -10.56 9.40 18.25
CA PRO A 54 -11.22 9.76 17.00
C PRO A 54 -11.08 11.23 16.58
N ARG A 55 -10.90 12.14 17.54
CA ARG A 55 -10.66 13.57 17.27
C ARG A 55 -9.17 13.87 17.03
N LEU A 56 -8.29 13.19 17.76
CA LEU A 56 -6.85 13.48 17.79
C LEU A 56 -6.04 12.74 16.71
N ILE A 57 -6.50 11.57 16.28
CA ILE A 57 -5.83 10.68 15.34
C ILE A 57 -6.72 10.56 14.11
N PRO A 58 -6.31 11.15 12.97
CA PRO A 58 -7.06 10.99 11.74
C PRO A 58 -7.17 9.51 11.38
N GLY A 59 -8.36 9.01 11.07
CA GLY A 59 -8.58 7.60 10.77
C GLY A 59 -8.42 6.64 11.96
N PHE A 60 -8.55 7.10 13.21
CA PHE A 60 -8.32 6.31 14.44
C PHE A 60 -8.90 4.89 14.42
N ARG A 61 -10.15 4.71 14.01
CA ARG A 61 -10.80 3.39 13.96
C ARG A 61 -10.08 2.44 12.99
N ARG A 62 -9.70 2.96 11.81
CA ARG A 62 -8.98 2.18 10.80
C ARG A 62 -7.55 1.85 11.24
N ALA A 63 -6.88 2.77 11.93
CA ALA A 63 -5.59 2.51 12.57
C ALA A 63 -5.67 1.37 13.59
N ARG A 64 -6.75 1.35 14.39
CA ARG A 64 -7.03 0.30 15.35
C ARG A 64 -7.29 -1.06 14.69
N MET A 65 -8.10 -1.10 13.63
CA MET A 65 -8.30 -2.31 12.83
C MET A 65 -6.98 -2.84 12.26
N ALA A 66 -6.16 -1.96 11.68
CA ALA A 66 -4.84 -2.32 11.13
C ALA A 66 -3.90 -2.86 12.22
N ALA A 67 -3.87 -2.25 13.41
CA ALA A 67 -3.07 -2.71 14.54
C ALA A 67 -3.49 -4.11 15.01
N ARG A 68 -4.80 -4.35 15.17
CA ARG A 68 -5.33 -5.68 15.56
C ARG A 68 -5.03 -6.75 14.53
N ALA A 69 -5.34 -6.47 13.27
CA ALA A 69 -5.09 -7.42 12.19
C ALA A 69 -3.60 -7.76 12.09
N THR A 70 -2.72 -6.75 12.20
CA THR A 70 -1.26 -6.96 12.23
C THR A 70 -0.84 -7.83 13.42
N ALA A 71 -1.39 -7.58 14.62
CA ALA A 71 -1.08 -8.36 15.82
C ALA A 71 -1.51 -9.83 15.68
N LEU A 72 -2.66 -10.11 15.05
CA LEU A 72 -3.12 -11.48 14.77
C LEU A 72 -2.18 -12.21 13.81
N VAL A 73 -1.75 -11.56 12.72
CA VAL A 73 -0.79 -12.15 11.77
C VAL A 73 0.57 -12.37 12.46
N HIS A 74 1.05 -11.40 13.23
CA HIS A 74 2.30 -11.53 13.99
C HIS A 74 2.24 -12.69 14.98
N LEU A 75 1.19 -12.78 15.80
CA LEU A 75 1.05 -13.85 16.80
C LEU A 75 1.11 -15.23 16.13
N ALA A 76 0.32 -15.47 15.08
CA ALA A 76 0.31 -16.75 14.37
C ALA A 76 1.68 -17.07 13.76
N GLN A 77 2.30 -16.13 13.04
CA GLN A 77 3.62 -16.38 12.44
C GLN A 77 4.72 -16.60 13.48
N SER A 78 4.66 -15.91 14.62
CA SER A 78 5.60 -16.11 15.72
C SER A 78 5.51 -17.51 16.33
N ALA A 79 4.33 -18.12 16.26
CA ALA A 79 4.08 -19.51 16.65
C ALA A 79 4.39 -20.53 15.54
N GLY A 80 4.85 -20.09 14.36
CA GLY A 80 5.06 -20.96 13.20
C GLY A 80 3.74 -21.42 12.55
N GLU A 81 2.63 -20.74 12.82
CA GLU A 81 1.31 -21.08 12.32
C GLU A 81 0.92 -20.18 11.13
N LEU A 82 0.08 -20.72 10.25
CA LEU A 82 -0.52 -19.95 9.15
C LEU A 82 -1.39 -18.83 9.75
N PRO A 83 -1.30 -17.58 9.25
CA PRO A 83 -2.16 -16.50 9.74
C PRO A 83 -3.64 -16.89 9.75
N PRO A 84 -4.41 -16.47 10.77
CA PRO A 84 -5.83 -16.77 10.83
C PRO A 84 -6.57 -16.06 9.69
N GLU A 85 -7.75 -16.56 9.37
CA GLU A 85 -8.69 -15.82 8.54
C GLU A 85 -9.20 -14.63 9.37
N ILE A 86 -9.14 -13.43 8.79
CA ILE A 86 -9.52 -12.20 9.47
C ILE A 86 -10.81 -11.69 8.85
N ASP A 87 -11.88 -11.65 9.63
CA ASP A 87 -13.14 -11.01 9.26
C ASP A 87 -13.06 -9.49 9.51
N PRO A 88 -13.09 -8.65 8.45
CA PRO A 88 -13.07 -7.21 8.61
C PRO A 88 -14.28 -6.63 9.35
N ASP A 89 -15.46 -7.24 9.22
CA ASP A 89 -16.68 -6.75 9.87
C ASP A 89 -16.64 -6.99 11.38
N GLU A 90 -16.05 -8.11 11.80
CA GLU A 90 -15.78 -8.37 13.21
C GLU A 90 -14.81 -7.35 13.79
N LEU A 91 -13.65 -7.14 13.15
CA LEU A 91 -12.68 -6.16 13.63
C LEU A 91 -13.24 -4.74 13.62
N GLU A 92 -14.06 -4.37 12.64
CA GLU A 92 -14.71 -3.07 12.63
C GLU A 92 -15.69 -2.92 13.80
N ARG A 93 -16.53 -3.93 14.06
CA ARG A 93 -17.46 -3.95 15.20
C ARG A 93 -16.71 -3.82 16.52
N GLU A 94 -15.62 -4.57 16.68
CA GLU A 94 -14.80 -4.50 17.88
C GLU A 94 -14.06 -3.16 17.99
N SER A 95 -13.64 -2.57 16.87
CA SER A 95 -13.02 -1.25 16.83
C SER A 95 -13.96 -0.13 17.30
N ARG A 96 -15.28 -0.40 17.31
CA ARG A 96 -16.30 0.51 17.86
C ARG A 96 -16.48 0.32 19.37
N LEU A 97 -15.97 -0.77 19.96
CA LEU A 97 -16.03 -0.99 21.40
C LEU A 97 -15.03 -0.10 22.15
N PRO A 98 -15.38 0.42 23.33
CA PRO A 98 -14.51 1.32 24.09
C PRO A 98 -13.27 0.64 24.69
N ILE A 99 -13.19 -0.69 24.65
CA ILE A 99 -12.13 -1.49 25.27
C ILE A 99 -10.92 -1.53 24.33
N LEU A 100 -10.00 -0.60 24.55
CA LEU A 100 -8.66 -0.59 23.95
C LEU A 100 -7.69 -1.22 24.96
N THR A 101 -6.76 -2.08 24.54
CA THR A 101 -5.70 -2.57 25.47
C THR A 101 -4.51 -1.60 25.47
N PRO A 102 -3.65 -1.57 26.51
CA PRO A 102 -2.46 -0.71 26.50
C PRO A 102 -1.52 -1.00 25.31
N THR A 103 -1.28 -2.27 25.00
CA THR A 103 -0.47 -2.69 23.86
C THR A 103 -1.07 -2.25 22.53
N GLU A 104 -2.39 -2.35 22.40
CA GLU A 104 -3.11 -1.88 21.22
C GLU A 104 -3.05 -0.36 21.08
N LEU A 105 -3.16 0.39 22.19
CA LEU A 105 -2.99 1.84 22.19
C LEU A 105 -1.60 2.24 21.70
N ASP A 106 -0.54 1.59 22.20
CA ASP A 106 0.82 1.84 21.76
C ASP A 106 0.97 1.57 20.25
N ALA A 107 0.44 0.45 19.76
CA ALA A 107 0.44 0.12 18.34
C ALA A 107 -0.30 1.18 17.49
N VAL A 108 -1.46 1.67 17.95
CA VAL A 108 -2.20 2.74 17.25
C VAL A 108 -1.42 4.06 17.24
N LEU A 109 -0.75 4.41 18.33
CA LEU A 109 0.09 5.61 18.40
C LEU A 109 1.34 5.49 17.51
N ASP A 110 1.91 4.30 17.41
CA ASP A 110 3.03 4.00 16.51
C ASP A 110 2.60 4.07 15.05
N LEU A 111 1.44 3.50 14.69
CA LEU A 111 0.85 3.61 13.36
C LEU A 111 0.51 5.06 13.01
N HIS A 112 -0.03 5.84 13.94
CA HIS A 112 -0.29 7.26 13.71
C HIS A 112 1.00 8.02 13.42
N HIS A 113 2.07 7.77 14.19
CA HIS A 113 3.38 8.36 13.91
C HIS A 113 3.94 7.94 12.56
N PHE A 114 3.81 6.65 12.21
CA PHE A 114 4.17 6.13 10.90
C PHE A 114 3.42 6.86 9.80
N ALA A 115 2.09 6.98 9.86
CA ALA A 115 1.27 7.68 8.89
C ALA A 115 1.65 9.17 8.75
N ARG A 116 2.02 9.84 9.85
CA ARG A 116 2.55 11.22 9.80
C ARG A 116 3.90 11.31 9.09
N CYS A 117 4.76 10.31 9.24
CA CYS A 117 6.02 10.23 8.50
C CYS A 117 5.77 9.99 7.01
N VAL A 118 4.83 9.10 6.68
CA VAL A 118 4.36 8.85 5.30
C VAL A 118 3.75 10.12 4.70
N GLU A 119 2.95 10.89 5.45
CA GLU A 119 2.36 12.17 5.02
C GLU A 119 3.45 13.19 4.67
N VAL A 120 4.45 13.36 5.54
CA VAL A 120 5.58 14.27 5.25
C VAL A 120 6.36 13.77 4.05
N ARG A 121 6.64 12.46 3.96
CA ARG A 121 7.33 11.92 2.79
C ARG A 121 6.52 12.19 1.54
N PHE A 122 5.23 11.90 1.51
CA PHE A 122 4.34 12.13 0.38
C PHE A 122 4.35 13.59 -0.09
N CYS A 123 4.19 14.52 0.85
CA CYS A 123 4.20 15.95 0.56
C CYS A 123 5.57 16.48 0.12
N HIS A 124 6.66 15.74 0.34
CA HIS A 124 8.01 16.18 0.03
C HIS A 124 8.75 15.27 -0.95
N TYR A 125 8.14 14.16 -1.37
CA TYR A 125 8.78 13.13 -2.16
C TYR A 125 9.15 13.74 -3.51
N PRO A 126 10.45 13.85 -3.84
CA PRO A 126 10.81 14.19 -5.20
C PRO A 126 10.40 12.98 -6.05
N CYS A 127 9.42 13.13 -6.95
CA CYS A 127 9.04 12.14 -7.97
C CYS A 127 10.19 11.84 -8.97
N SER A 128 11.43 11.66 -8.49
CA SER A 128 12.66 11.85 -9.24
C SER A 128 13.68 10.72 -9.02
N ARG A 129 13.26 9.50 -8.70
CA ARG A 129 14.19 8.36 -8.76
C ARG A 129 13.69 7.31 -9.74
N SER A 130 14.56 7.07 -10.72
CA SER A 130 14.72 5.90 -11.60
C SER A 130 13.76 5.57 -12.76
N HIS A 131 12.46 5.90 -12.79
CA HIS A 131 11.66 5.63 -14.00
C HIS A 131 11.43 6.86 -14.89
N ILE A 132 11.41 8.04 -14.29
CA ILE A 132 11.36 9.30 -15.03
C ILE A 132 12.75 9.92 -15.01
N LYS A 133 13.53 9.69 -16.07
CA LYS A 133 14.58 10.63 -16.45
C LYS A 133 13.90 11.96 -16.77
N VAL A 134 13.71 12.81 -15.77
CA VAL A 134 13.37 14.23 -15.93
C VAL A 134 14.56 14.94 -16.57
N ARG A 135 14.81 14.64 -17.85
CA ARG A 135 15.38 15.60 -18.79
C ARG A 135 14.21 16.46 -19.23
N ARG A 136 14.32 17.77 -18.98
CA ARG A 136 13.39 18.87 -19.30
C ARG A 136 12.37 19.25 -18.22
N ALA A 137 12.87 19.54 -17.03
CA ALA A 137 12.47 20.80 -16.37
C ALA A 137 13.69 21.73 -16.42
N GLY A 138 13.65 22.70 -17.36
CA GLY A 138 14.59 23.82 -17.36
C GLY A 138 14.57 24.48 -15.98
N GLY A 139 15.76 24.72 -15.42
CA GLY A 139 15.94 24.96 -13.99
C GLY A 139 15.09 26.10 -13.41
N ARG A 140 14.69 25.92 -12.15
CA ARG A 140 15.32 26.56 -10.98
C ARG A 140 14.49 26.26 -9.72
N TRP A 141 15.06 25.54 -8.75
CA TRP A 141 14.67 25.67 -7.34
C TRP A 141 15.59 26.70 -6.69
N PRO A 142 15.08 27.76 -6.02
CA PRO A 142 15.90 28.76 -5.34
C PRO A 142 16.69 28.18 -4.12
N PRO A 143 17.87 28.75 -3.80
CA PRO A 143 18.98 28.11 -3.06
C PRO A 143 18.90 28.04 -1.52
N ASP A 144 17.79 28.37 -0.87
CA ASP A 144 17.74 28.64 0.58
C ASP A 144 16.60 27.92 1.38
N ARG A 145 16.31 26.66 1.01
CA ARG A 145 15.32 25.76 1.65
C ARG A 145 15.81 25.06 2.93
N ARG A 146 15.10 25.06 4.11
CA ARG A 146 15.16 23.98 5.18
C ARG A 146 13.98 23.96 6.20
N PRO A 147 12.88 23.20 5.98
CA PRO A 147 12.40 22.62 4.73
C PRO A 147 11.88 23.75 3.84
N PRO A 148 11.46 23.47 2.60
CA PRO A 148 10.04 23.61 2.27
C PRO A 148 9.49 22.45 1.41
N PRO A 149 8.20 22.10 1.54
CA PRO A 149 7.41 21.31 0.60
C PRO A 149 7.00 22.10 -0.67
N PRO A 150 6.40 21.45 -1.70
CA PRO A 150 6.30 21.98 -3.07
C PRO A 150 5.21 23.05 -3.18
N TRP A 151 5.55 24.27 -3.61
CA TRP A 151 4.65 25.32 -4.18
C TRP A 151 3.29 25.67 -3.50
N GLY A 152 2.87 25.01 -2.41
CA GLY A 152 1.56 25.12 -1.74
C GLY A 152 1.21 23.81 -1.00
N THR A 153 0.37 23.86 0.02
CA THR A 153 -0.20 22.65 0.62
C THR A 153 -1.13 21.95 -0.39
N PRO A 154 -1.35 20.62 -0.29
CA PRO A 154 -2.27 19.90 -1.19
C PRO A 154 -3.68 20.50 -1.27
N GLU A 155 -4.11 21.15 -0.19
CA GLU A 155 -5.39 21.84 -0.05
C GLU A 155 -5.19 23.18 0.67
N PRO A 156 -6.12 24.15 0.56
CA PRO A 156 -6.10 25.34 1.40
C PRO A 156 -6.33 24.94 2.87
N PRO A 157 -5.98 25.81 3.85
CA PRO A 157 -6.02 25.48 5.27
C PRO A 157 -7.34 24.85 5.75
N GLU A 158 -8.47 25.27 5.20
CA GLU A 158 -9.80 24.77 5.54
C GLU A 158 -10.02 23.31 5.09
N GLY A 159 -9.40 22.89 3.98
CA GLY A 159 -9.51 21.53 3.42
C GLY A 159 -8.48 20.54 3.98
N MET A 160 -7.40 21.03 4.58
CA MET A 160 -6.28 20.20 5.03
C MET A 160 -6.64 19.16 6.09
N ALA A 161 -7.60 19.44 6.98
CA ALA A 161 -8.04 18.48 7.98
C ALA A 161 -8.67 17.24 7.34
N GLN A 162 -9.55 17.46 6.35
CA GLN A 162 -10.22 16.38 5.62
C GLN A 162 -9.27 15.64 4.67
N TRP A 163 -8.37 16.36 4.01
CA TRP A 163 -7.32 15.75 3.19
C TRP A 163 -6.45 14.82 4.03
N ARG A 164 -6.04 15.27 5.23
CA ARG A 164 -5.25 14.46 6.15
C ARG A 164 -6.01 13.24 6.64
N GLU A 165 -7.28 13.39 6.99
CA GLU A 165 -8.16 12.27 7.34
C GLU A 165 -8.18 11.20 6.24
N ARG A 166 -8.44 11.62 4.99
CA ARG A 166 -8.47 10.71 3.83
C ARG A 166 -7.12 10.05 3.59
N PHE A 167 -6.03 10.82 3.64
CA PHE A 167 -4.68 10.30 3.48
C PHE A 167 -4.36 9.22 4.52
N HIS A 168 -4.60 9.51 5.81
CA HIS A 168 -4.34 8.58 6.91
C HIS A 168 -5.23 7.35 6.83
N LEU A 169 -6.52 7.52 6.50
CA LEU A 169 -7.44 6.41 6.25
C LEU A 169 -6.93 5.49 5.13
N SER A 170 -6.37 6.04 4.04
CA SER A 170 -5.79 5.23 2.97
C SER A 170 -4.52 4.51 3.41
N VAL A 171 -3.63 5.16 4.20
CA VAL A 171 -2.46 4.50 4.79
C VAL A 171 -2.91 3.29 5.61
N PHE A 172 -3.82 3.49 6.56
CA PHE A 172 -4.28 2.41 7.43
C PHE A 172 -5.08 1.34 6.69
N THR A 173 -5.85 1.71 5.67
CA THR A 173 -6.57 0.75 4.83
C THR A 173 -5.59 -0.12 4.06
N SER A 174 -4.52 0.45 3.50
CA SER A 174 -3.46 -0.33 2.84
C SER A 174 -2.80 -1.34 3.80
N LEU A 175 -2.42 -0.91 5.01
CA LEU A 175 -1.86 -1.81 6.02
C LEU A 175 -2.86 -2.91 6.44
N PHE A 176 -4.13 -2.54 6.58
CA PHE A 176 -5.19 -3.47 6.95
C PHE A 176 -5.45 -4.52 5.86
N MET A 177 -5.51 -4.11 4.58
CA MET A 177 -5.63 -5.04 3.44
C MET A 177 -4.46 -6.04 3.41
N GLY A 178 -3.23 -5.57 3.66
CA GLY A 178 -2.06 -6.44 3.79
C GLY A 178 -2.22 -7.51 4.87
N ALA A 179 -2.76 -7.13 6.03
CA ALA A 179 -2.99 -8.08 7.12
C ALA A 179 -4.13 -9.07 6.83
N VAL A 180 -5.26 -8.61 6.28
CA VAL A 180 -6.42 -9.46 5.94
C VAL A 180 -6.05 -10.52 4.92
N LEU A 181 -5.28 -10.14 3.88
CA LEU A 181 -4.86 -11.06 2.82
C LEU A 181 -3.62 -11.88 3.19
N ALA A 182 -3.04 -11.68 4.38
CA ALA A 182 -1.82 -12.37 4.78
C ALA A 182 -1.99 -13.89 4.75
N ARG A 183 -3.13 -14.42 5.21
CA ARG A 183 -3.40 -15.86 5.18
C ARG A 183 -3.29 -16.43 3.77
N ALA A 184 -4.02 -15.87 2.81
CA ALA A 184 -4.11 -16.41 1.45
C ALA A 184 -2.75 -16.39 0.72
N TYR A 185 -1.95 -15.34 0.91
CA TYR A 185 -0.61 -15.27 0.33
C TYR A 185 0.43 -16.09 1.09
N ASN A 186 0.23 -16.40 2.38
CA ASN A 186 1.17 -17.25 3.11
C ASN A 186 0.83 -18.75 2.97
N GLU A 187 -0.40 -19.09 2.58
CA GLU A 187 -0.89 -20.47 2.52
C GLU A 187 0.07 -21.48 1.86
N PRO A 188 0.69 -21.21 0.70
CA PRO A 188 1.56 -22.18 0.03
C PRO A 188 2.81 -22.58 0.81
N PHE A 189 3.22 -21.80 1.82
CA PHE A 189 4.49 -21.98 2.52
C PHE A 189 4.35 -22.73 3.84
N TYR A 190 3.12 -22.85 4.37
CA TYR A 190 2.85 -23.50 5.65
C TYR A 190 2.37 -24.94 5.43
N PRO A 191 2.75 -25.88 6.31
CA PRO A 191 2.34 -27.28 6.20
C PRO A 191 0.82 -27.48 6.32
N ASN A 192 0.08 -26.53 6.91
CA ASN A 192 -1.37 -26.63 7.10
C ASN A 192 -2.19 -25.87 6.03
N GLY A 193 -1.56 -25.29 5.00
CA GLY A 193 -2.23 -24.51 3.96
C GLY A 193 -2.65 -25.36 2.78
N ILE A 194 -3.93 -25.72 2.63
CA ILE A 194 -4.43 -26.92 1.94
C ILE A 194 -4.24 -28.16 2.80
N ALA A 195 -5.27 -29.02 2.84
CA ALA A 195 -5.24 -30.32 3.50
C ALA A 195 -4.12 -31.18 2.90
N THR A 196 -2.90 -31.03 3.44
CA THR A 196 -1.66 -31.73 3.10
C THR A 196 -1.69 -33.20 3.55
N THR A 197 -2.80 -33.88 3.33
CA THR A 197 -2.80 -35.35 3.35
C THR A 197 -1.99 -35.92 2.19
N GLU A 198 -1.64 -35.11 1.17
CA GLU A 198 -0.84 -35.54 0.03
C GLU A 198 0.67 -35.31 0.24
N PRO A 199 1.48 -36.39 0.30
CA PRO A 199 2.95 -36.29 0.44
C PRO A 199 3.65 -35.54 -0.70
N LEU A 200 3.02 -35.44 -1.87
CA LEU A 200 3.56 -34.72 -3.02
C LEU A 200 3.56 -33.21 -2.79
N ALA A 201 2.50 -32.67 -2.19
CA ALA A 201 2.37 -31.24 -1.92
C ALA A 201 3.44 -30.76 -0.92
N ASP A 202 3.71 -31.54 0.13
CA ASP A 202 4.76 -31.19 1.10
C ASP A 202 6.17 -31.22 0.48
N ARG A 203 6.45 -32.18 -0.42
CA ARG A 203 7.71 -32.20 -1.19
C ARG A 203 7.85 -30.97 -2.07
N GLN A 204 6.79 -30.56 -2.78
CA GLN A 204 6.80 -29.37 -3.64
C GLN A 204 7.00 -28.09 -2.81
N ARG A 205 6.29 -27.98 -1.68
CA ARG A 205 6.47 -26.88 -0.70
C ARG A 205 7.91 -26.76 -0.23
N LEU A 206 8.50 -27.88 0.24
CA LEU A 206 9.89 -27.89 0.70
C LEU A 206 10.88 -27.60 -0.43
N GLY A 207 10.58 -28.00 -1.66
CA GLY A 207 11.34 -27.64 -2.86
C GLY A 207 11.34 -26.12 -3.09
N LEU A 208 10.17 -25.50 -3.12
CA LEU A 208 10.00 -24.05 -3.27
C LEU A 208 10.73 -23.26 -2.16
N LEU A 209 10.58 -23.68 -0.91
CA LEU A 209 11.27 -23.02 0.21
C LEU A 209 12.79 -23.14 0.12
N ARG A 210 13.30 -24.25 -0.42
CA ARG A 210 14.73 -24.43 -0.66
C ARG A 210 15.22 -23.53 -1.80
N GLU A 211 14.48 -23.42 -2.90
CA GLU A 211 14.78 -22.50 -4.01
C GLU A 211 14.89 -21.05 -3.50
N LEU A 212 13.95 -20.62 -2.65
CA LEU A 212 13.98 -19.28 -2.05
C LEU A 212 15.20 -19.08 -1.14
N LYS A 213 15.55 -20.07 -0.33
CA LYS A 213 16.73 -20.01 0.53
C LYS A 213 18.03 -19.96 -0.26
N GLU A 214 18.15 -20.80 -1.30
CA GLU A 214 19.31 -20.85 -2.18
C GLU A 214 19.48 -19.53 -2.93
N TRP A 215 18.39 -19.00 -3.47
CA TRP A 215 18.39 -17.67 -4.09
C TRP A 215 18.88 -16.60 -3.11
N ARG A 216 18.35 -16.60 -1.89
CA ARG A 216 18.74 -15.65 -0.84
C ARG A 216 20.23 -15.73 -0.49
N GLN A 217 20.86 -16.89 -0.64
CA GLN A 217 22.29 -17.10 -0.40
C GLN A 217 23.15 -16.82 -1.64
N SER A 218 22.54 -16.87 -2.83
CA SER A 218 23.22 -16.57 -4.09
C SER A 218 23.32 -15.06 -4.30
N SER A 219 24.40 -14.60 -4.91
CA SER A 219 24.49 -13.23 -5.43
C SER A 219 23.81 -13.09 -6.80
N ALA A 220 22.90 -14.00 -7.15
CA ALA A 220 22.29 -14.02 -8.47
C ALA A 220 21.36 -12.81 -8.62
N GLU A 221 21.53 -12.07 -9.73
CA GLU A 221 20.72 -10.90 -10.05
C GLU A 221 19.25 -11.27 -10.35
N SER A 222 18.93 -12.55 -10.57
CA SER A 222 17.58 -12.99 -10.92
C SER A 222 17.14 -14.27 -10.18
N PHE A 223 16.01 -14.19 -9.49
CA PHE A 223 15.31 -15.36 -8.95
C PHE A 223 14.50 -16.06 -10.03
N HIS A 224 14.58 -17.38 -10.08
CA HIS A 224 13.78 -18.21 -10.98
C HIS A 224 13.11 -19.34 -10.21
N LEU A 225 11.79 -19.44 -10.37
CA LEU A 225 11.01 -20.58 -9.88
C LEU A 225 11.20 -21.77 -10.82
N SER A 226 11.40 -22.96 -10.25
CA SER A 226 11.29 -24.18 -11.05
C SER A 226 9.86 -24.35 -11.59
N LEU A 227 9.70 -25.12 -12.68
CA LEU A 227 8.37 -25.46 -13.21
C LEU A 227 7.51 -26.13 -12.13
N SER A 228 8.08 -27.05 -11.35
CA SER A 228 7.36 -27.70 -10.24
C SER A 228 6.91 -26.70 -9.16
N SER A 229 7.75 -25.74 -8.80
CA SER A 229 7.40 -24.69 -7.82
C SER A 229 6.30 -23.77 -8.34
N ARG A 230 6.35 -23.43 -9.63
CA ARG A 230 5.31 -22.66 -10.30
C ARG A 230 3.97 -23.41 -10.33
N ASP A 231 3.98 -24.66 -10.79
CA ASP A 231 2.78 -25.49 -10.87
C ASP A 231 2.16 -25.74 -9.50
N TYR A 232 3.00 -25.81 -8.46
CA TYR A 232 2.56 -25.86 -7.08
C TYR A 232 1.86 -24.56 -6.66
N LEU A 233 2.48 -23.40 -6.90
CA LEU A 233 1.91 -22.09 -6.54
C LEU A 233 0.60 -21.81 -7.25
N LEU A 234 0.47 -22.15 -8.53
CA LEU A 234 -0.75 -21.92 -9.32
C LEU A 234 -1.99 -22.69 -8.82
N ARG A 235 -1.82 -23.66 -7.90
CA ARG A 235 -2.94 -24.33 -7.23
C ARG A 235 -3.62 -23.47 -6.18
N PHE A 236 -2.95 -22.40 -5.73
CA PHE A 236 -3.45 -21.52 -4.71
C PHE A 236 -4.13 -20.31 -5.37
N PRO A 237 -5.39 -20.01 -5.01
CA PRO A 237 -6.15 -18.91 -5.61
C PRO A 237 -5.45 -17.54 -5.62
N ALA A 238 -4.65 -17.21 -4.59
CA ALA A 238 -3.92 -15.94 -4.52
C ALA A 238 -2.75 -15.81 -5.52
N TYR A 239 -2.35 -16.94 -6.12
CA TYR A 239 -1.24 -17.05 -7.07
C TYR A 239 -1.73 -17.47 -8.47
N ASP A 240 -2.99 -17.88 -8.61
CA ASP A 240 -3.60 -18.17 -9.90
C ASP A 240 -3.87 -16.88 -10.67
N LEU A 241 -2.89 -16.48 -11.48
CA LEU A 241 -2.97 -15.24 -12.26
C LEU A 241 -4.05 -15.27 -13.36
N ASN A 242 -4.60 -16.44 -13.66
CA ASN A 242 -5.66 -16.66 -14.66
C ASN A 242 -6.99 -17.07 -14.02
N GLY A 243 -7.07 -17.02 -12.69
CA GLY A 243 -8.26 -17.42 -11.97
C GLY A 243 -9.47 -16.63 -12.44
N ASP A 244 -10.60 -17.31 -12.58
CA ASP A 244 -11.86 -16.65 -12.85
C ASP A 244 -12.31 -15.81 -11.64
N HIS A 245 -13.44 -15.09 -11.79
CA HIS A 245 -14.02 -14.34 -10.67
C HIS A 245 -14.33 -15.23 -9.47
N SER A 246 -14.66 -16.52 -9.66
CA SER A 246 -14.96 -17.46 -8.57
C SER A 246 -13.72 -17.81 -7.75
N THR A 247 -12.57 -18.03 -8.41
CA THR A 247 -11.28 -18.19 -7.73
C THR A 247 -10.89 -16.92 -6.97
N SER A 248 -11.02 -15.77 -7.61
CA SER A 248 -10.75 -14.46 -6.99
C SER A 248 -11.68 -14.18 -5.80
N GLU A 249 -12.97 -14.54 -5.89
CA GLU A 249 -13.96 -14.38 -4.82
C GLU A 249 -13.54 -15.10 -3.54
N LYS A 250 -12.97 -16.31 -3.65
CA LYS A 250 -12.53 -17.09 -2.48
C LYS A 250 -11.43 -16.39 -1.68
N VAL A 251 -10.60 -15.59 -2.34
CA VAL A 251 -9.49 -14.87 -1.70
C VAL A 251 -9.90 -13.47 -1.29
N PHE A 252 -10.54 -12.76 -2.21
CA PHE A 252 -10.76 -11.32 -2.12
C PHE A 252 -12.16 -10.95 -1.68
N GLY A 253 -13.14 -11.85 -1.78
CA GLY A 253 -14.57 -11.55 -1.59
C GLY A 253 -14.89 -10.87 -0.26
N VAL A 254 -14.33 -11.39 0.85
CA VAL A 254 -14.54 -10.82 2.19
C VAL A 254 -14.00 -9.38 2.29
N LEU A 255 -12.76 -9.17 1.84
CA LEU A 255 -12.13 -7.84 1.90
C LEU A 255 -12.79 -6.85 0.94
N GLU A 256 -13.12 -7.33 -0.27
CA GLU A 256 -13.79 -6.56 -1.30
C GLU A 256 -15.14 -6.06 -0.78
N GLN A 257 -15.99 -6.97 -0.30
CA GLN A 257 -17.32 -6.65 0.20
C GLN A 257 -17.26 -5.63 1.34
N TRP A 258 -16.33 -5.81 2.27
CA TRP A 258 -16.09 -4.86 3.35
C TRP A 258 -15.64 -3.49 2.82
N LEU A 259 -14.70 -3.43 1.86
CA LEU A 259 -14.21 -2.17 1.33
C LEU A 259 -15.32 -1.39 0.62
N VAL A 260 -16.15 -2.09 -0.16
CA VAL A 260 -17.33 -1.52 -0.83
C VAL A 260 -18.35 -1.01 0.19
N THR A 261 -18.75 -1.85 1.15
CA THR A 261 -19.79 -1.51 2.13
C THR A 261 -19.35 -0.38 3.07
N SER A 262 -18.11 -0.43 3.54
CA SER A 262 -17.56 0.62 4.41
C SER A 262 -17.39 1.95 3.69
N SER A 263 -16.98 1.95 2.42
CA SER A 263 -16.90 3.17 1.60
C SER A 263 -18.27 3.77 1.32
N ALA A 264 -19.27 2.92 1.04
CA ALA A 264 -20.63 3.37 0.83
C ALA A 264 -21.23 4.00 2.10
N ALA A 265 -21.03 3.36 3.26
CA ALA A 265 -21.45 3.90 4.55
C ALA A 265 -20.77 5.24 4.87
N GLN A 266 -19.48 5.38 4.53
CA GLN A 266 -18.74 6.63 4.70
C GLN A 266 -19.30 7.74 3.79
N ALA A 267 -19.63 7.42 2.54
CA ALA A 267 -20.25 8.36 1.61
C ALA A 267 -21.60 8.89 2.16
N GLY A 268 -22.43 8.00 2.70
CA GLY A 268 -23.72 8.36 3.31
C GLY A 268 -23.55 9.29 4.51
N ALA A 269 -22.55 9.06 5.36
CA ALA A 269 -22.27 9.94 6.50
C ALA A 269 -21.84 11.35 6.09
N LEU A 270 -21.07 11.49 4.99
CA LEU A 270 -20.59 12.77 4.48
C LEU A 270 -21.70 13.66 3.89
N LEU A 271 -22.82 13.08 3.46
CA LEU A 271 -23.96 13.84 2.95
C LEU A 271 -24.85 14.45 4.02
N THR A 272 -24.66 14.07 5.28
CA THR A 272 -25.32 14.76 6.38
C THR A 272 -24.90 16.23 6.29
N PRO A 273 -25.82 17.18 6.03
CA PRO A 273 -25.45 18.55 5.72
C PRO A 273 -24.72 19.14 6.93
N VAL A 274 -23.40 19.10 6.89
CA VAL A 274 -22.57 19.93 7.74
C VAL A 274 -22.97 21.34 7.32
N GLN A 275 -23.55 22.09 8.25
CA GLN A 275 -23.82 23.52 8.09
C GLN A 275 -22.48 24.23 7.94
N PHE A 276 -21.87 24.14 6.76
CA PHE A 276 -20.77 24.99 6.37
C PHE A 276 -21.38 26.37 6.24
N SER A 277 -21.17 27.19 7.27
CA SER A 277 -21.27 28.64 7.15
C SER A 277 -20.61 29.02 5.84
N GLN A 278 -21.38 29.61 4.92
CA GLN A 278 -20.91 29.98 3.59
C GLN A 278 -19.67 30.86 3.76
N ALA A 279 -18.48 30.26 3.66
CA ALA A 279 -17.26 31.02 3.64
C ALA A 279 -17.34 31.92 2.39
N PRO A 280 -16.98 33.21 2.51
CA PRO A 280 -17.00 34.11 1.38
C PRO A 280 -16.16 33.50 0.26
N ARG A 281 -16.74 33.44 -0.94
CA ARG A 281 -16.05 32.92 -2.13
C ARG A 281 -14.69 33.60 -2.22
N PRO A 282 -13.56 32.87 -2.19
CA PRO A 282 -12.28 33.50 -2.43
C PRO A 282 -12.33 34.17 -3.81
N GLY A 283 -11.93 35.43 -3.86
CA GLY A 283 -11.78 36.16 -5.11
C GLY A 283 -10.86 35.39 -6.07
N PRO A 284 -10.90 35.69 -7.38
CA PRO A 284 -10.13 34.96 -8.38
C PRO A 284 -8.65 34.92 -8.00
N MET A 285 -8.16 33.73 -7.61
CA MET A 285 -6.74 33.50 -7.33
C MET A 285 -5.94 33.68 -8.63
N PRO A 286 -4.82 34.42 -8.61
CA PRO A 286 -3.97 34.60 -9.77
C PRO A 286 -3.04 33.39 -9.92
N PHE A 287 -3.59 32.25 -10.32
CA PHE A 287 -2.77 31.17 -10.90
C PHE A 287 -2.78 31.30 -12.42
N PRO A 288 -1.66 31.05 -13.11
CA PRO A 288 -1.63 31.06 -14.56
C PRO A 288 -2.49 29.90 -15.08
N ARG A 289 -3.65 30.25 -15.64
CA ARG A 289 -4.48 29.37 -16.45
C ARG A 289 -3.73 29.00 -17.74
N GLN A 290 -2.86 28.00 -17.67
CA GLN A 290 -2.36 27.32 -18.86
C GLN A 290 -2.07 25.85 -18.54
N TYR A 291 -3.12 25.04 -18.36
CA TYR A 291 -3.03 23.61 -18.65
C TYR A 291 -4.32 23.17 -19.35
N PHE A 292 -4.16 22.90 -20.65
CA PHE A 292 -5.02 22.18 -21.60
C PHE A 292 -6.48 22.65 -21.81
N ALA A 293 -6.65 23.58 -22.75
CA ALA A 293 -7.87 23.69 -23.56
C ALA A 293 -7.49 23.70 -25.05
N HIS A 294 -7.01 22.55 -25.55
CA HIS A 294 -7.03 22.23 -26.97
C HIS A 294 -7.26 20.73 -27.11
N HIS A 295 -8.51 20.32 -26.92
CA HIS A 295 -8.99 19.09 -27.55
C HIS A 295 -9.52 19.50 -28.94
N PRO A 296 -8.96 19.01 -30.05
CA PRO A 296 -9.56 19.25 -31.36
C PRO A 296 -10.91 18.54 -31.41
N GLN A 297 -11.88 19.27 -31.94
CA GLN A 297 -13.26 18.85 -32.18
C GLN A 297 -13.29 17.52 -32.96
N GLY A 298 -14.09 16.56 -32.48
CA GLY A 298 -14.41 15.33 -33.21
C GLY A 298 -14.26 14.06 -32.37
N ARG A 299 -15.08 13.90 -31.33
CA ARG A 299 -15.53 12.60 -30.79
C ARG A 299 -16.55 12.81 -29.67
N ASP A 300 -17.75 13.28 -30.03
CA ASP A 300 -18.88 13.44 -29.09
C ASP A 300 -19.74 12.16 -28.94
N GLU A 301 -19.36 11.02 -29.51
CA GLU A 301 -20.27 9.86 -29.63
C GLU A 301 -20.05 8.68 -28.67
N TRP A 302 -19.13 8.72 -27.70
CA TRP A 302 -18.86 7.53 -26.86
C TRP A 302 -18.87 7.75 -25.34
N VAL A 303 -19.37 8.89 -24.85
CA VAL A 303 -19.61 9.05 -23.41
C VAL A 303 -20.98 8.45 -23.08
N ILE A 304 -21.09 7.12 -23.08
CA ILE A 304 -22.22 6.49 -22.38
C ILE A 304 -22.05 6.89 -20.91
N PRO A 305 -23.08 7.45 -20.24
CA PRO A 305 -22.99 7.77 -18.83
C PRO A 305 -22.58 6.51 -18.06
N TRP A 306 -21.45 6.55 -17.36
CA TRP A 306 -20.92 5.43 -16.56
C TRP A 306 -21.98 4.85 -15.59
N GLN A 307 -22.98 5.65 -15.23
CA GLN A 307 -24.15 5.29 -14.43
C GLN A 307 -25.00 4.15 -15.04
N GLN A 308 -25.06 4.05 -16.38
CA GLN A 308 -25.76 2.95 -17.06
C GLN A 308 -24.98 1.62 -17.05
N ARG A 309 -23.72 1.62 -16.56
CA ARG A 309 -22.77 0.50 -16.66
C ARG A 309 -22.49 -0.19 -15.32
N LEU A 310 -23.15 0.23 -14.25
CA LEU A 310 -22.94 -0.32 -12.91
C LEU A 310 -23.50 -1.74 -12.78
N SER A 311 -22.85 -2.56 -11.94
CA SER A 311 -23.43 -3.84 -11.50
C SER A 311 -24.82 -3.64 -10.88
N THR A 312 -25.62 -4.70 -10.79
CA THR A 312 -26.96 -4.66 -10.20
C THR A 312 -26.97 -4.11 -8.77
N GLN A 313 -25.87 -4.28 -8.02
CA GLN A 313 -25.72 -3.74 -6.67
C GLN A 313 -25.59 -2.22 -6.66
N PHE A 314 -24.69 -1.65 -7.48
CA PHE A 314 -24.50 -0.19 -7.55
C PHE A 314 -25.50 0.54 -8.44
N ALA A 315 -26.25 -0.18 -9.29
CA ALA A 315 -27.32 0.40 -10.09
C ALA A 315 -28.45 1.00 -9.22
N GLN A 316 -28.60 0.52 -7.99
CA GLN A 316 -29.59 1.03 -7.02
C GLN A 316 -29.01 2.10 -6.08
N GLU A 317 -27.68 2.19 -5.98
CA GLU A 317 -27.02 3.16 -5.12
C GLU A 317 -27.02 4.56 -5.76
N PRO A 318 -27.11 5.64 -4.95
CA PRO A 318 -27.01 6.99 -5.48
C PRO A 318 -25.65 7.24 -6.18
N PRO A 319 -25.60 7.97 -7.31
CA PRO A 319 -24.37 8.15 -8.08
C PRO A 319 -23.17 8.70 -7.30
N HIS A 320 -23.40 9.53 -6.28
CA HIS A 320 -22.32 10.05 -5.45
C HIS A 320 -21.70 8.99 -4.54
N VAL A 321 -22.47 7.98 -4.10
CA VAL A 321 -21.95 6.84 -3.30
C VAL A 321 -21.00 6.04 -4.17
N THR A 322 -21.44 5.67 -5.37
CA THR A 322 -20.64 4.92 -6.33
C THR A 322 -19.34 5.66 -6.70
N ALA A 323 -19.44 6.97 -6.97
CA ALA A 323 -18.27 7.80 -7.24
C ALA A 323 -17.32 7.90 -6.03
N HIS A 324 -17.85 7.99 -4.82
CA HIS A 324 -17.05 7.97 -3.60
C HIS A 324 -16.32 6.64 -3.41
N THR A 325 -16.99 5.51 -3.63
CA THR A 325 -16.38 4.19 -3.52
C THR A 325 -15.25 4.00 -4.53
N LEU A 326 -15.46 4.34 -5.81
CA LEU A 326 -14.40 4.35 -6.84
C LEU A 326 -13.20 5.18 -6.42
N TRP A 327 -13.46 6.33 -5.80
CA TRP A 327 -12.42 7.21 -5.30
C TRP A 327 -11.61 6.59 -4.16
N VAL A 328 -12.26 5.93 -3.19
CA VAL A 328 -11.57 5.22 -2.10
C VAL A 328 -10.73 4.06 -2.62
N ILE A 329 -11.19 3.36 -3.66
CA ILE A 329 -10.43 2.31 -4.34
C ILE A 329 -9.17 2.89 -4.99
N ALA A 330 -9.30 3.97 -5.75
CA ALA A 330 -8.18 4.64 -6.40
C ALA A 330 -7.15 5.18 -5.37
N GLN A 331 -7.63 5.76 -4.27
CA GLN A 331 -6.79 6.19 -3.14
C GLN A 331 -6.02 5.02 -2.52
N SER A 332 -6.67 3.87 -2.35
CA SER A 332 -6.08 2.68 -1.75
C SER A 332 -5.00 2.06 -2.66
N MET A 333 -5.28 1.98 -3.96
CA MET A 333 -4.33 1.53 -4.97
C MET A 333 -3.10 2.44 -5.04
N HIS A 334 -3.31 3.76 -5.09
CA HIS A 334 -2.21 4.72 -5.09
C HIS A 334 -1.38 4.64 -3.80
N MET A 335 -2.04 4.55 -2.64
CA MET A 335 -1.35 4.44 -1.36
C MET A 335 -0.52 3.16 -1.25
N PHE A 336 -1.01 2.04 -1.79
CA PHE A 336 -0.25 0.80 -1.88
C PHE A 336 1.09 1.01 -2.60
N GLU A 337 1.06 1.55 -3.82
CA GLU A 337 2.28 1.76 -4.59
C GLU A 337 3.20 2.79 -3.93
N PHE A 338 2.62 3.87 -3.40
CA PHE A 338 3.39 4.89 -2.70
C PHE A 338 4.09 4.30 -1.46
N LEU A 339 3.39 3.51 -0.65
CA LEU A 339 3.99 2.85 0.52
C LEU A 339 5.13 1.94 0.10
N LEU A 340 4.94 1.08 -0.93
CA LEU A 340 6.02 0.22 -1.41
C LEU A 340 7.26 1.02 -1.85
N SER A 341 7.06 2.16 -2.52
CA SER A 341 8.17 3.05 -2.92
C SER A 341 8.86 3.77 -1.75
N CYS A 342 8.24 3.79 -0.57
CA CYS A 342 8.81 4.45 0.60
C CYS A 342 9.82 3.59 1.36
N PHE A 343 9.86 2.28 1.12
CA PHE A 343 10.71 1.36 1.87
C PHE A 343 11.98 0.99 1.11
N GLU A 344 13.10 1.06 1.81
CA GLU A 344 14.35 0.40 1.42
C GLU A 344 14.60 -0.80 2.34
N ASN A 345 15.33 -1.78 1.81
CA ASN A 345 15.84 -2.88 2.61
C ASN A 345 16.89 -2.39 3.63
N VAL A 346 17.27 -3.26 4.58
CA VAL A 346 18.27 -2.90 5.60
C VAL A 346 19.66 -2.67 5.00
N ASP A 347 19.98 -3.32 3.89
CA ASP A 347 21.18 -3.11 3.08
C ASP A 347 21.16 -1.81 2.23
N GLY A 348 20.01 -1.12 2.15
CA GLY A 348 19.84 0.10 1.38
C GLY A 348 19.51 -0.13 -0.10
N GLU A 349 19.33 -1.38 -0.53
CA GLU A 349 18.86 -1.67 -1.88
C GLU A 349 17.34 -1.41 -1.98
N GLU A 350 16.92 -0.88 -3.13
CA GLU A 350 15.52 -0.63 -3.45
C GLU A 350 14.81 -1.98 -3.64
N GLY A 351 13.79 -2.24 -2.83
CA GLY A 351 12.78 -3.27 -3.07
C GLY A 351 13.30 -4.70 -3.23
N ARG A 352 12.88 -5.56 -2.29
CA ARG A 352 12.94 -7.04 -2.33
C ARG A 352 14.18 -7.64 -1.66
N GLY A 353 13.96 -8.63 -0.82
CA GLY A 353 14.98 -9.43 -0.11
C GLY A 353 15.05 -9.17 1.40
N ARG A 354 14.65 -7.99 1.89
CA ARG A 354 14.74 -7.53 3.30
C ARG A 354 15.94 -8.13 4.03
N LEU A 355 17.10 -8.09 3.37
CA LEU A 355 18.30 -8.73 3.85
C LEU A 355 18.88 -7.88 4.97
N GLU A 356 19.13 -8.50 6.11
CA GLU A 356 20.05 -7.91 7.08
C GLU A 356 21.44 -7.92 6.44
N SER A 357 21.92 -6.79 5.95
CA SER A 357 23.29 -6.71 5.45
C SER A 357 24.25 -7.06 6.60
N PRO A 358 25.10 -8.09 6.47
CA PRO A 358 26.17 -8.33 7.44
C PRO A 358 27.24 -7.24 7.35
N ARG A 359 27.26 -6.46 6.26
CA ARG A 359 28.12 -5.28 6.13
C ARG A 359 27.42 -4.14 6.83
N GLY A 360 27.85 -3.88 8.06
CA GLY A 360 27.44 -2.73 8.85
C GLY A 360 27.74 -1.41 8.14
N TYR A 361 26.89 -1.04 7.18
CA TYR A 361 26.61 0.34 6.82
C TYR A 361 26.11 0.94 8.11
N GLY A 362 27.07 1.49 8.87
CA GLY A 362 26.93 1.44 10.31
C GLY A 362 25.65 2.12 10.73
N ASP A 363 25.07 1.59 11.79
CA ASP A 363 24.09 2.27 12.63
C ASP A 363 24.65 3.59 13.22
N PHE A 364 25.71 4.16 12.63
CA PHE A 364 26.32 5.44 12.89
C PHE A 364 25.24 6.54 12.87
N ALA A 365 24.71 6.77 14.07
CA ALA A 365 24.36 8.06 14.61
C ALA A 365 23.11 8.78 14.07
N PHE A 366 22.11 8.07 13.54
CA PHE A 366 20.89 8.73 13.05
C PHE A 366 19.69 8.59 13.96
N GLY A 367 19.72 9.36 15.05
CA GLY A 367 18.55 9.71 15.86
C GLY A 367 17.86 8.53 16.56
N MET A 368 17.00 8.84 17.53
CA MET A 368 16.09 7.82 18.05
C MET A 368 15.13 7.41 16.93
N LYS A 369 15.07 6.11 16.62
CA LYS A 369 14.10 5.54 15.67
C LYS A 369 12.81 5.21 16.43
N ARG A 370 11.65 5.40 15.80
CA ARG A 370 10.38 4.85 16.28
C ARG A 370 9.97 3.74 15.33
N THR A 371 9.57 2.61 15.88
CA THR A 371 9.17 1.44 15.09
C THR A 371 7.67 1.26 15.20
N ALA A 372 7.01 0.93 14.09
CA ALA A 372 5.64 0.44 14.07
C ALA A 372 5.64 -0.99 13.53
N GLU A 373 4.83 -1.86 14.12
CA GLU A 373 4.54 -3.17 13.52
C GLU A 373 3.47 -3.00 12.45
N VAL A 374 3.75 -3.49 11.24
CA VAL A 374 2.88 -3.34 10.06
C VAL A 374 2.83 -4.63 9.26
N VAL A 375 1.74 -4.86 8.51
CA VAL A 375 1.73 -5.79 7.38
C VAL A 375 1.51 -4.97 6.11
N LEU A 376 2.54 -4.85 5.28
CA LEU A 376 2.43 -4.10 4.03
C LEU A 376 1.61 -4.89 2.99
N PHE A 377 0.63 -4.25 2.36
CA PHE A 377 -0.06 -4.83 1.22
C PHE A 377 0.93 -5.06 0.08
N GLY A 378 0.90 -6.25 -0.52
CA GLY A 378 1.90 -6.72 -1.47
C GLY A 378 3.07 -7.48 -0.85
N VAL A 379 3.26 -7.41 0.48
CA VAL A 379 4.29 -8.18 1.16
C VAL A 379 3.75 -9.23 2.12
N PHE A 380 2.59 -8.98 2.72
CA PHE A 380 1.80 -10.00 3.43
C PHE A 380 2.54 -10.68 4.59
N GLN A 381 3.53 -9.99 5.17
CA GLN A 381 4.28 -10.42 6.35
C GLN A 381 4.37 -9.28 7.38
N PRO A 382 4.32 -9.60 8.68
CA PRO A 382 4.58 -8.65 9.76
C PRO A 382 5.99 -8.11 9.69
N GLU A 383 6.11 -6.81 9.87
CA GLU A 383 7.36 -6.09 9.86
C GLU A 383 7.46 -5.02 10.91
N LYS A 384 8.69 -4.71 11.31
CA LYS A 384 9.03 -3.50 12.07
C LYS A 384 9.45 -2.40 11.11
N ALA A 385 8.49 -1.57 10.71
CA ALA A 385 8.73 -0.35 9.96
C ALA A 385 9.38 0.70 10.86
N SER A 386 10.64 1.01 10.60
CA SER A 386 11.44 1.99 11.32
C SER A 386 11.32 3.36 10.65
N THR A 387 10.87 4.33 11.44
CA THR A 387 10.75 5.74 11.06
C THR A 387 11.61 6.63 11.97
N LEU A 388 11.81 7.88 11.56
CA LEU A 388 12.53 8.85 12.37
C LEU A 388 11.62 9.38 13.49
N ARG A 389 12.16 9.56 14.70
CA ARG A 389 11.39 10.14 15.81
C ARG A 389 10.90 11.55 15.51
N LYS A 390 11.64 12.31 14.70
CA LYS A 390 11.20 13.63 14.21
C LYS A 390 10.52 13.43 12.86
N ILE A 391 9.20 13.58 12.84
CA ILE A 391 8.35 13.40 11.64
C ILE A 391 8.90 14.17 10.43
N LYS A 392 9.32 15.42 10.62
CA LYS A 392 9.83 16.31 9.56
C LYS A 392 11.08 15.78 8.84
N ASP A 393 11.87 14.93 9.49
CA ASP A 393 13.10 14.40 8.91
C ASP A 393 12.81 13.26 7.91
N SER A 394 11.55 12.78 7.84
CA SER A 394 11.10 11.68 6.98
C SER A 394 10.98 12.06 5.49
N ALA A 395 11.03 13.36 5.18
CA ALA A 395 10.94 13.86 3.80
C ALA A 395 12.03 13.27 2.90
N ASP A 396 13.26 13.24 3.41
CA ASP A 396 14.44 12.95 2.58
C ASP A 396 14.94 11.51 2.73
N ARG A 397 14.29 10.70 3.57
CA ARG A 397 14.80 9.39 3.95
C ARG A 397 13.77 8.28 3.76
N PRO A 398 14.19 7.16 3.15
CA PRO A 398 13.38 5.95 3.05
C PRO A 398 13.04 5.44 4.45
N PHE A 399 11.90 4.77 4.55
CA PHE A 399 11.60 3.93 5.69
C PHE A 399 12.39 2.63 5.55
N ARG A 400 12.75 2.05 6.68
CA ARG A 400 13.36 0.71 6.69
C ARG A 400 12.36 -0.25 7.28
N ALA A 401 12.17 -1.39 6.63
CA ALA A 401 11.35 -2.44 7.19
C ALA A 401 12.16 -3.72 7.33
N ARG A 402 11.81 -4.49 8.35
CA ARG A 402 12.43 -5.77 8.66
C ARG A 402 11.35 -6.76 9.09
N PRO A 403 11.41 -8.02 8.64
CA PRO A 403 10.48 -9.05 9.10
C PRO A 403 10.49 -9.14 10.63
N VAL A 404 9.32 -9.35 11.22
CA VAL A 404 9.22 -9.61 12.66
C VAL A 404 9.54 -11.09 12.92
N GLY A 405 10.29 -11.37 13.98
CA GLY A 405 10.52 -12.74 14.45
C GLY A 405 11.67 -13.49 13.79
N SER A 406 12.58 -12.82 13.06
CA SER A 406 13.85 -13.44 12.64
C SER A 406 14.61 -13.95 13.88
N GLY A 407 14.87 -15.25 13.94
CA GLY A 407 15.60 -15.89 15.06
C GLY A 407 14.75 -16.43 16.21
N SER A 408 13.42 -16.52 16.08
CA SER A 408 12.62 -17.32 17.03
C SER A 408 13.01 -18.81 16.92
N PRO A 409 13.37 -19.50 18.01
CA PRO A 409 13.78 -20.91 17.96
C PRO A 409 12.65 -21.87 17.54
N GLN A 410 11.40 -21.40 17.54
CA GLN A 410 10.22 -22.19 17.14
C GLN A 410 9.89 -22.07 15.65
N ARG A 411 10.45 -21.09 14.93
CA ARG A 411 10.10 -20.84 13.54
C ARG A 411 10.93 -21.72 12.61
N ASP A 412 10.29 -22.25 11.57
CA ASP A 412 11.00 -22.97 10.50
C ASP A 412 12.03 -22.01 9.86
N PRO A 413 13.35 -22.31 9.90
CA PRO A 413 14.38 -21.47 9.31
C PRO A 413 14.19 -21.22 7.80
N LEU A 414 13.42 -22.06 7.12
CA LEU A 414 13.07 -21.86 5.72
C LEU A 414 12.03 -20.74 5.52
N LEU A 415 11.13 -20.55 6.48
CA LEU A 415 10.16 -19.44 6.46
C LEU A 415 10.82 -18.09 6.73
N ASP A 416 11.96 -18.07 7.42
CA ASP A 416 12.74 -16.84 7.61
C ASP A 416 13.29 -16.28 6.28
N SER A 417 13.44 -17.13 5.25
CA SER A 417 13.82 -16.73 3.88
C SER A 417 12.67 -16.36 2.96
N LEU A 418 11.42 -16.41 3.44
CA LEU A 418 10.26 -16.13 2.60
C LEU A 418 10.20 -14.65 2.21
N ASP A 419 10.20 -14.39 0.91
CA ASP A 419 9.94 -13.07 0.33
C ASP A 419 8.81 -13.19 -0.70
N ILE A 420 7.59 -12.84 -0.29
CA ILE A 420 6.40 -12.94 -1.14
C ILE A 420 6.52 -12.03 -2.38
N PRO A 421 6.95 -10.76 -2.30
CA PRO A 421 7.19 -9.92 -3.47
C PRO A 421 8.08 -10.57 -4.54
N VAL A 422 9.16 -11.24 -4.13
CA VAL A 422 10.07 -11.97 -5.02
C VAL A 422 9.38 -13.15 -5.69
N VAL A 423 8.61 -13.93 -4.92
CA VAL A 423 7.80 -15.04 -5.49
C VAL A 423 6.80 -14.52 -6.51
N LEU A 424 6.07 -13.46 -6.17
CA LEU A 424 5.05 -12.85 -7.03
C LEU A 424 5.65 -12.28 -8.31
N GLU A 425 6.82 -11.64 -8.23
CA GLU A 425 7.54 -11.17 -9.42
C GLU A 425 8.06 -12.32 -10.28
N ALA A 426 8.70 -13.32 -9.70
CA ALA A 426 9.19 -14.47 -10.47
C ALA A 426 8.03 -15.19 -11.17
N LEU A 427 6.89 -15.34 -10.49
CA LEU A 427 5.68 -15.89 -11.09
C LEU A 427 5.14 -14.97 -12.19
N CYS A 428 5.06 -13.66 -11.94
CA CYS A 428 4.56 -12.68 -12.90
C CYS A 428 5.42 -12.61 -14.18
N LEU A 429 6.75 -12.50 -14.05
CA LEU A 429 7.70 -12.43 -15.17
C LEU A 429 7.74 -13.71 -16.01
N ARG A 430 7.44 -14.87 -15.42
CA ARG A 430 7.53 -16.17 -16.08
C ARG A 430 6.19 -16.82 -16.38
N SER A 431 5.08 -16.19 -16.02
CA SER A 431 3.73 -16.72 -16.24
C SER A 431 3.43 -17.07 -17.71
N GLY A 432 4.20 -16.53 -18.67
CA GLY A 432 3.93 -16.70 -20.10
C GLY A 432 2.67 -15.95 -20.55
N LEU A 433 1.96 -15.31 -19.62
CA LEU A 433 1.02 -14.25 -19.93
C LEU A 433 1.80 -13.15 -20.62
N GLN A 434 1.14 -12.46 -21.57
CA GLN A 434 1.72 -11.30 -22.22
C GLN A 434 1.96 -10.20 -21.16
N ASN A 435 3.09 -10.31 -20.48
CA ASN A 435 3.51 -9.48 -19.36
C ASN A 435 4.78 -8.75 -19.79
N HIS A 436 4.68 -7.42 -19.82
CA HIS A 436 5.68 -6.34 -19.88
C HIS A 436 6.98 -6.43 -20.72
N GLU A 437 7.54 -7.58 -21.09
CA GLU A 437 8.86 -7.68 -21.74
C GLU A 437 8.87 -8.33 -23.13
N SER A 438 7.90 -8.00 -23.99
CA SER A 438 8.05 -8.25 -25.44
C SER A 438 8.00 -6.93 -26.21
N TRP A 439 9.16 -6.48 -26.66
CA TRP A 439 9.41 -5.09 -27.09
C TRP A 439 8.96 -4.76 -28.53
N ALA A 440 8.15 -5.58 -29.19
CA ALA A 440 7.90 -5.42 -30.63
C ALA A 440 6.45 -5.59 -31.12
N PHE A 441 5.50 -5.98 -30.27
CA PHE A 441 4.17 -6.33 -30.75
C PHE A 441 3.10 -5.98 -29.71
N GLY A 442 2.12 -5.15 -30.07
CA GLY A 442 0.79 -5.29 -29.44
C GLY A 442 0.07 -6.51 -30.01
N PRO A 443 -1.25 -6.67 -29.83
CA PRO A 443 -2.15 -6.31 -28.73
C PRO A 443 -2.78 -7.63 -28.14
N ASP A 444 -2.99 -7.93 -26.86
CA ASP A 444 -3.88 -7.30 -25.87
C ASP A 444 -3.72 -8.04 -24.50
N LEU A 445 -2.76 -7.55 -23.69
CA LEU A 445 -2.73 -7.29 -22.22
C LEU A 445 -3.47 -8.17 -21.20
N LEU A 446 -2.86 -9.02 -20.33
CA LEU A 446 -3.74 -9.92 -19.54
C LEU A 446 -3.48 -10.22 -18.05
N ALA A 447 -2.52 -9.63 -17.32
CA ALA A 447 -2.59 -9.69 -15.85
C ALA A 447 -1.91 -8.48 -15.17
N PRO A 448 -2.58 -7.79 -14.24
CA PRO A 448 -1.92 -6.79 -13.42
C PRO A 448 -0.91 -7.49 -12.48
N PRO A 449 0.14 -6.77 -12.01
CA PRO A 449 1.00 -7.25 -10.93
C PRO A 449 0.16 -7.90 -9.81
N PRO A 450 0.59 -9.02 -9.21
CA PRO A 450 -0.31 -9.81 -8.36
C PRO A 450 -1.01 -9.04 -7.23
N PRO A 451 -0.37 -8.07 -6.52
CA PRO A 451 -1.09 -7.26 -5.53
C PRO A 451 -2.22 -6.39 -6.12
N LEU A 452 -2.13 -6.02 -7.40
CA LEU A 452 -3.15 -5.24 -8.11
C LEU A 452 -4.31 -6.11 -8.61
N GLN A 453 -4.21 -7.45 -8.55
CA GLN A 453 -5.33 -8.35 -8.90
C GLN A 453 -6.55 -8.14 -8.00
N PHE A 454 -6.35 -7.84 -6.72
CA PHE A 454 -7.43 -7.46 -5.82
C PHE A 454 -8.24 -6.27 -6.37
N PHE A 455 -7.55 -5.21 -6.80
CA PHE A 455 -8.20 -4.03 -7.34
C PHE A 455 -8.86 -4.31 -8.70
N ALA A 456 -8.20 -5.08 -9.57
CA ALA A 456 -8.78 -5.48 -10.85
C ALA A 456 -10.06 -6.30 -10.68
N PHE A 457 -10.03 -7.27 -9.75
CA PHE A 457 -11.20 -8.07 -9.36
C PHE A 457 -12.34 -7.18 -8.87
N LEU A 458 -12.05 -6.29 -7.92
CA LEU A 458 -13.03 -5.38 -7.32
C LEU A 458 -13.66 -4.45 -8.37
N LEU A 459 -12.82 -3.82 -9.21
CA LEU A 459 -13.25 -2.92 -10.27
C LEU A 459 -14.13 -3.63 -11.31
N SER A 460 -13.72 -4.84 -11.69
CA SER A 460 -14.45 -5.67 -12.66
C SER A 460 -15.81 -6.10 -12.09
N LYS A 461 -15.83 -6.62 -10.87
CA LYS A 461 -17.04 -7.15 -10.21
C LYS A 461 -18.11 -6.07 -10.02
N HIS A 462 -17.72 -4.88 -9.56
CA HIS A 462 -18.68 -3.87 -9.13
C HIS A 462 -18.98 -2.79 -10.16
N PHE A 463 -18.00 -2.46 -10.98
CA PHE A 463 -18.05 -1.30 -11.87
C PHE A 463 -17.90 -1.67 -13.35
N ARG A 464 -17.64 -2.95 -13.67
CA ARG A 464 -17.31 -3.43 -15.03
C ARG A 464 -16.09 -2.71 -15.64
N LEU A 465 -15.17 -2.30 -14.78
CA LEU A 465 -13.95 -1.58 -15.15
C LEU A 465 -12.75 -2.53 -15.06
N GLY A 466 -11.86 -2.46 -16.04
CA GLY A 466 -10.52 -3.06 -16.01
C GLY A 466 -9.45 -2.00 -15.75
N LEU A 467 -8.27 -2.42 -15.28
CA LEU A 467 -7.11 -1.54 -15.21
C LEU A 467 -6.53 -1.35 -16.61
N ALA A 468 -6.40 -0.11 -17.06
CA ALA A 468 -5.81 0.21 -18.34
C ALA A 468 -4.28 0.25 -18.21
N ILE A 469 -3.67 -0.91 -18.42
CA ILE A 469 -2.21 -1.10 -18.30
C ILE A 469 -1.43 -0.14 -19.24
N SER A 470 -2.04 0.32 -20.34
CA SER A 470 -1.44 1.29 -21.26
C SER A 470 -1.07 2.62 -20.61
N GLU A 471 -1.78 3.05 -19.56
CA GLU A 471 -1.51 4.31 -18.86
C GLU A 471 -0.48 4.18 -17.74
N TYR A 472 -0.11 2.94 -17.37
CA TYR A 472 1.05 2.68 -16.51
C TYR A 472 2.37 2.66 -17.32
N ARG A 473 2.32 2.92 -18.64
CA ARG A 473 3.50 2.94 -19.51
C ARG A 473 4.23 4.27 -19.42
N ASP A 474 5.54 4.20 -19.19
CA ASP A 474 6.41 5.38 -19.06
C ASP A 474 7.01 5.90 -20.39
N PHE A 475 6.42 5.50 -21.53
CA PHE A 475 7.12 5.53 -22.82
C PHE A 475 7.29 6.92 -23.44
N ASP A 476 6.51 7.93 -23.03
CA ASP A 476 6.53 9.25 -23.67
C ASP A 476 6.55 10.46 -22.72
N GLY A 477 6.67 10.22 -21.40
CA GLY A 477 6.62 11.30 -20.40
C GLY A 477 5.25 11.99 -20.28
N THR A 478 4.19 11.42 -20.87
CA THR A 478 2.80 11.88 -20.70
C THR A 478 1.98 10.99 -19.78
N ASN A 479 2.61 10.00 -19.14
CA ASN A 479 2.02 9.04 -18.21
C ASN A 479 0.97 9.71 -17.29
N GLU A 480 -0.32 9.50 -17.63
CA GLU A 480 -1.45 10.09 -16.90
C GLU A 480 -1.54 9.51 -15.49
N TYR A 481 -1.04 8.29 -15.27
CA TYR A 481 -0.90 7.72 -13.95
C TYR A 481 0.13 8.47 -13.10
N VAL A 482 1.27 8.84 -13.68
CA VAL A 482 2.26 9.71 -13.02
C VAL A 482 1.66 11.08 -12.72
N ARG A 483 0.87 11.67 -13.64
CA ARG A 483 0.17 12.94 -13.39
C ARG A 483 -0.84 12.80 -12.25
N PHE A 484 -1.58 11.71 -12.23
CA PHE A 484 -2.55 11.37 -11.17
C PHE A 484 -1.86 11.26 -9.81
N THR A 485 -0.78 10.48 -9.72
CA THR A 485 -0.01 10.28 -8.48
C THR A 485 0.71 11.55 -8.03
N ALA A 486 1.22 12.36 -8.96
CA ALA A 486 1.97 13.58 -8.67
C ALA A 486 1.11 14.72 -8.09
N CYS A 487 -0.23 14.66 -8.24
CA CYS A 487 -1.06 15.81 -7.92
C CYS A 487 -1.43 15.94 -6.43
N ALA A 488 -1.19 14.94 -5.55
CA ALA A 488 -1.67 14.90 -4.15
C ALA A 488 -3.19 15.11 -3.94
N ASN A 489 -3.92 15.45 -5.00
CA ASN A 489 -5.33 15.76 -5.08
C ASN A 489 -6.19 14.51 -5.02
N VAL A 490 -5.60 13.32 -5.11
CA VAL A 490 -6.33 12.06 -4.88
C VAL A 490 -6.93 12.02 -3.46
N PHE A 491 -6.43 12.81 -2.51
CA PHE A 491 -7.03 12.94 -1.17
C PHE A 491 -7.80 14.25 -0.95
N ALA A 492 -7.89 15.13 -1.95
CA ALA A 492 -8.56 16.43 -1.89
C ALA A 492 -10.10 16.33 -1.73
N ASN A 493 -10.73 17.37 -1.18
CA ASN A 493 -12.16 17.54 -0.96
C ASN A 493 -12.91 17.79 -2.28
N GLU A 494 -14.16 17.34 -2.33
CA GLU A 494 -15.05 17.34 -3.50
C GLU A 494 -15.49 18.75 -3.92
N SER A 495 -15.48 19.72 -3.00
CA SER A 495 -16.08 21.05 -3.21
C SER A 495 -15.16 22.04 -3.93
N ALA A 496 -13.84 21.87 -3.86
CA ALA A 496 -12.90 22.80 -4.47
C ALA A 496 -12.79 22.61 -5.99
N ASP A 497 -13.10 21.41 -6.51
CA ASP A 497 -12.98 21.15 -7.95
C ASP A 497 -13.87 19.99 -8.45
N ARG A 498 -15.20 20.18 -8.35
CA ARG A 498 -16.18 19.27 -9.00
C ARG A 498 -15.85 19.04 -10.48
N THR A 499 -15.35 20.07 -11.17
CA THR A 499 -14.92 20.05 -12.58
C THR A 499 -13.81 19.02 -12.80
N LYS A 500 -12.71 19.06 -12.03
CA LYS A 500 -11.61 18.07 -12.18
C LYS A 500 -12.01 16.64 -11.84
N ARG A 501 -12.94 16.43 -10.89
CA ARG A 501 -13.45 15.07 -10.61
C ARG A 501 -14.34 14.54 -11.72
N THR A 502 -15.09 15.43 -12.37
CA THR A 502 -15.92 15.08 -13.52
C THR A 502 -15.03 14.81 -14.72
N GLU A 503 -13.98 15.61 -14.94
CA GLU A 503 -12.88 15.34 -15.89
C GLU A 503 -12.10 14.07 -15.55
N TRP A 504 -12.09 13.59 -14.30
CA TRP A 504 -11.55 12.29 -13.96
C TRP A 504 -12.54 11.15 -14.26
N ALA A 505 -13.83 11.36 -13.99
CA ALA A 505 -14.88 10.43 -14.39
C ALA A 505 -15.09 10.37 -15.92
N THR A 506 -14.68 11.41 -16.67
CA THR A 506 -14.82 11.49 -18.14
C THR A 506 -13.49 11.43 -18.91
N GLY A 507 -12.36 11.76 -18.28
CA GLY A 507 -10.99 11.77 -18.84
C GLY A 507 -10.03 10.78 -18.17
N GLY A 508 -10.35 10.28 -16.97
CA GLY A 508 -9.80 9.05 -16.40
C GLY A 508 -10.29 7.79 -17.13
N GLY A 509 -11.09 7.94 -18.19
CA GLY A 509 -11.40 6.90 -19.18
C GLY A 509 -10.18 6.35 -19.92
N ARG A 510 -8.97 6.83 -19.60
CA ARG A 510 -7.72 6.19 -20.00
C ARG A 510 -7.17 5.20 -18.99
N LEU A 511 -7.31 5.42 -17.67
CA LEU A 511 -6.76 4.55 -16.61
C LEU A 511 -7.60 3.31 -16.34
N LEU A 512 -8.89 3.39 -16.68
CA LEU A 512 -9.83 2.29 -16.56
C LEU A 512 -10.46 2.06 -17.93
N THR A 513 -10.49 0.81 -18.38
CA THR A 513 -11.14 0.42 -19.64
C THR A 513 -12.44 -0.33 -19.38
N ASP A 514 -13.41 -0.18 -20.27
CA ASP A 514 -14.61 -1.01 -20.25
C ASP A 514 -14.23 -2.47 -20.53
N ILE A 515 -14.84 -3.41 -19.79
CA ILE A 515 -14.79 -4.83 -20.11
C ILE A 515 -16.03 -5.16 -20.96
N PRO A 516 -15.89 -5.59 -22.23
CA PRO A 516 -17.04 -5.88 -23.10
C PRO A 516 -17.97 -6.94 -22.49
N ASP A 517 -19.28 -6.78 -22.67
CA ASP A 517 -20.28 -7.78 -22.27
C ASP A 517 -19.95 -9.13 -22.95
N GLY A 518 -19.58 -10.14 -22.16
CA GLY A 518 -19.19 -11.47 -22.64
C GLY A 518 -17.68 -11.74 -22.72
N GLY A 519 -16.84 -10.84 -22.21
CA GLY A 519 -15.39 -11.07 -22.06
C GLY A 519 -15.09 -12.26 -21.15
N ARG A 520 -14.88 -13.43 -21.74
CA ARG A 520 -14.43 -14.64 -21.05
C ARG A 520 -13.14 -14.33 -20.28
N ALA A 521 -13.07 -14.79 -19.03
CA ALA A 521 -11.80 -15.02 -18.35
C ALA A 521 -10.89 -15.79 -19.32
N LEU A 522 -9.68 -15.30 -19.51
CA LEU A 522 -8.81 -15.78 -20.58
C LEU A 522 -8.29 -17.15 -20.22
N TYR A 523 -8.61 -18.11 -21.09
CA TYR A 523 -8.13 -19.47 -20.95
C TYR A 523 -6.67 -19.52 -21.38
N TYR A 524 -5.85 -20.12 -20.52
CA TYR A 524 -4.53 -20.60 -20.88
C TYR A 524 -4.67 -21.67 -21.98
N GLN A 525 -3.90 -21.53 -23.06
CA GLN A 525 -3.59 -22.63 -23.96
C GLN A 525 -2.10 -22.91 -23.82
N GLU A 526 -1.81 -24.12 -23.36
CA GLU A 526 -0.49 -24.68 -23.09
C GLU A 526 0.41 -24.54 -24.33
N MET A 527 1.35 -23.59 -24.31
CA MET A 527 2.45 -23.54 -25.28
C MET A 527 3.60 -24.38 -24.75
N ASP A 528 3.46 -25.70 -24.86
CA ASP A 528 4.45 -26.67 -24.39
C ASP A 528 5.61 -26.92 -25.39
N ASP A 529 5.65 -26.25 -26.55
CA ASP A 529 6.58 -26.59 -27.64
C ASP A 529 7.50 -25.45 -28.11
N ASN A 530 8.18 -24.72 -27.20
CA ASN A 530 9.30 -23.86 -27.61
C ASN A 530 10.64 -24.25 -26.96
N PRO A 531 11.38 -25.23 -27.52
CA PRO A 531 12.67 -25.68 -26.99
C PRO A 531 13.85 -24.73 -27.24
N ARG A 532 13.63 -23.43 -27.50
CA ARG A 532 14.70 -22.49 -27.93
C ARG A 532 15.09 -21.43 -26.91
N TYR A 533 15.10 -21.76 -25.63
CA TYR A 533 15.70 -20.87 -24.63
C TYR A 533 16.66 -21.61 -23.69
N VAL A 534 17.79 -22.03 -24.25
CA VAL A 534 19.03 -22.16 -23.48
C VAL A 534 19.71 -20.80 -23.57
N PRO A 535 19.85 -20.03 -22.48
CA PRO A 535 20.70 -18.85 -22.52
C PRO A 535 22.13 -19.34 -22.70
N VAL A 536 22.68 -19.15 -23.90
CA VAL A 536 24.09 -19.39 -24.19
C VAL A 536 24.90 -18.31 -23.47
N TYR A 537 25.19 -18.53 -22.19
CA TYR A 537 26.38 -17.97 -21.57
C TYR A 537 27.54 -18.88 -21.96
N GLU A 538 28.01 -18.74 -23.19
CA GLU A 538 29.26 -19.39 -23.60
C GLU A 538 30.41 -18.75 -22.84
N GLN A 539 31.03 -19.60 -22.03
CA GLN A 539 32.29 -19.39 -21.36
C GLN A 539 33.37 -19.06 -22.40
N HIS A 540 33.86 -17.83 -22.42
CA HIS A 540 35.17 -17.56 -23.02
C HIS A 540 36.28 -17.91 -22.02
N SER A 541 36.61 -19.20 -21.96
CA SER A 541 37.95 -19.73 -21.68
C SER A 541 38.04 -21.02 -22.49
N SER A 542 38.97 -21.25 -23.41
CA SER A 542 40.42 -21.08 -23.36
C SER A 542 40.97 -21.46 -24.76
N LEU A 543 41.91 -20.71 -25.35
CA LEU A 543 43.27 -21.11 -25.78
C LEU A 543 43.46 -20.40 -27.14
N ASP A 544 44.54 -19.67 -27.41
CA ASP A 544 45.78 -20.30 -27.85
C ASP A 544 47.03 -19.52 -27.46
N SER A 545 47.94 -20.27 -26.85
CA SER A 545 49.38 -20.08 -26.85
C SER A 545 49.96 -20.56 -28.19
N SER A 546 50.59 -19.67 -28.97
CA SER A 546 51.88 -19.89 -29.66
C SER A 546 52.04 -18.97 -30.87
N SER A 547 52.95 -18.00 -30.78
CA SER A 547 53.85 -17.68 -31.90
C SER A 547 55.06 -16.91 -31.38
N SER A 548 56.15 -17.67 -31.27
CA SER A 548 57.52 -17.20 -31.36
C SER A 548 57.81 -16.79 -32.81
N GLU A 549 58.33 -15.57 -33.04
CA GLU A 549 59.24 -15.21 -34.14
C GLU A 549 59.71 -13.76 -33.90
N GLU A 550 60.96 -13.62 -33.49
CA GLU A 550 62.08 -13.14 -34.31
C GLU A 550 62.22 -11.60 -34.34
N TRP A 551 63.07 -11.11 -33.44
CA TRP A 551 63.78 -9.85 -33.61
C TRP A 551 65.16 -10.16 -34.19
N GLY A 552 65.45 -9.61 -35.37
CA GLY A 552 66.77 -9.64 -35.97
C GLY A 552 67.05 -8.38 -36.79
N SER A 553 68.01 -7.60 -36.30
CA SER A 553 68.76 -6.48 -36.94
C SER A 553 68.06 -5.14 -37.13
#